data_AF-A0A3N5V2X8-F1
#
_entry.id   AF-A0A3N5V2X8-F1
#
_cell.length_a   1.000
_cell.length_b   1.000
_cell.length_c   1.000
_cell.angle_alpha   90.00
_cell.angle_beta   90.00
_cell.angle_gamma   90.00
#
_symmetry.space_group_name_H-M   'P 1'
#
loop_
_entity.id
_entity.type
_entity.pdbx_description
1 polymer ?
#
loop_
_entity_poly.entity_id
_entity_poly.type
_entity_poly.pdbx_seq_one_letter_code
_entity_poly.pdbx_strand_id
1 'polypeptide(L)' 'MSDSKNPKINERIFLLCDQCLWTVTCLSKNYLEETLARNNKCPRCNQDQLSSFPVMPNDSFTYSYSKKRGIELNFGIRKT' A
#
# COMPACT_ATOMS: atom_id res chain seq x y z
N MET A 1 -10.95 -32.35 -4.13
CA MET A 1 -11.12 -31.50 -2.91
C MET A 1 -10.75 -30.09 -3.30
N SER A 2 -11.72 -29.18 -3.27
CA SER A 2 -11.56 -27.79 -3.67
C SER A 2 -10.61 -27.08 -2.69
N ASP A 3 -9.44 -26.66 -3.17
CA ASP A 3 -8.55 -25.76 -2.46
C ASP A 3 -9.30 -24.47 -2.15
N SER A 4 -9.79 -24.36 -0.91
CA SER A 4 -10.34 -23.14 -0.35
C SER A 4 -9.20 -22.13 -0.22
N LYS A 5 -8.81 -21.50 -1.33
CA LYS A 5 -7.87 -20.36 -1.31
C LYS A 5 -8.48 -19.30 -0.40
N ASN A 6 -7.90 -19.14 0.79
CA ASN A 6 -8.32 -18.11 1.73
C ASN A 6 -8.27 -16.76 0.99
N PRO A 7 -9.41 -16.10 0.72
CA PRO A 7 -9.46 -14.93 -0.17
C PRO A 7 -8.60 -13.77 0.35
N LYS A 8 -8.21 -13.80 1.63
CA LYS A 8 -7.32 -12.84 2.29
C LYS A 8 -5.85 -12.90 1.86
N ILE A 9 -5.39 -13.97 1.18
CA ILE A 9 -3.99 -14.08 0.72
C ILE A 9 -3.66 -13.06 -0.38
N ASN A 10 -4.65 -12.74 -1.21
CA ASN A 10 -4.51 -11.81 -2.34
C ASN A 10 -4.95 -10.38 -1.99
N GLU A 11 -5.13 -10.08 -0.71
CA GLU A 11 -5.42 -8.72 -0.27
C GLU A 11 -4.23 -7.82 -0.59
N ARG A 12 -4.50 -6.75 -1.35
CA ARG A 12 -3.50 -5.77 -1.73
C ARG A 12 -3.68 -4.52 -0.89
N ILE A 13 -2.58 -4.02 -0.37
CA ILE A 13 -2.57 -2.85 0.53
C ILE A 13 -1.57 -1.85 -0.02
N PHE A 14 -1.99 -0.60 -0.13
CA PHE A 14 -1.07 0.50 -0.36
C PHE A 14 -0.66 1.10 0.97
N LEU A 15 0.62 1.40 1.11
CA LEU A 15 1.21 2.03 2.29
C LEU A 15 1.81 3.38 1.90
N LEU A 16 1.63 4.36 2.77
CA LEU A 16 2.22 5.71 2.69
C LEU A 16 2.87 6.04 4.02
N CYS A 17 4.10 6.55 4.00
CA CYS A 17 4.70 7.18 5.17
C CYS A 17 4.32 8.65 5.23
N ASP A 18 3.68 9.07 6.31
CA ASP A 18 3.20 10.44 6.48
C ASP A 18 4.35 11.44 6.69
N GLN A 19 5.54 10.93 7.05
CA GLN A 19 6.72 11.74 7.35
C GLN A 19 7.60 12.01 6.12
N CYS A 20 7.98 10.95 5.40
CA CYS A 20 8.91 11.06 4.26
C CYS A 20 8.26 10.75 2.91
N LEU A 21 6.95 10.52 2.90
CA LEU A 21 6.15 10.34 1.70
C LEU A 21 6.54 9.11 0.86
N TRP A 22 7.29 8.17 1.45
CA TRP A 22 7.58 6.89 0.84
C TRP A 22 6.31 6.06 0.68
N THR A 23 6.15 5.42 -0.47
CA THR A 23 4.96 4.63 -0.81
C THR A 23 5.31 3.26 -1.36
N VAL A 24 4.50 2.24 -1.05
CA VAL A 24 4.62 0.91 -1.62
C VAL A 24 3.24 0.27 -1.78
N THR A 25 3.07 -0.60 -2.77
CA THR A 25 1.90 -1.46 -2.89
C THR A 25 2.30 -2.90 -2.57
N CYS A 26 1.73 -3.44 -1.50
CA CYS A 26 1.84 -4.84 -1.11
C CYS A 26 0.86 -5.64 -1.96
N LEU A 27 1.36 -6.57 -2.77
CA LEU A 27 0.51 -7.40 -3.65
C LEU A 27 -0.05 -8.65 -2.96
N SER A 28 0.47 -8.99 -1.79
CA SER A 28 0.03 -10.09 -0.95
C SER A 28 0.20 -9.76 0.53
N LYS A 29 -0.57 -10.44 1.37
CA LYS A 29 -0.56 -10.23 2.82
C LYS A 29 0.77 -10.62 3.48
N ASN A 30 1.50 -11.57 2.90
CA ASN A 30 2.79 -12.04 3.41
C ASN A 30 3.82 -10.91 3.49
N TYR A 31 3.85 -10.01 2.50
CA TYR A 31 4.76 -8.86 2.52
C TYR A 31 4.48 -7.93 3.70
N LEU A 32 3.20 -7.75 4.06
CA LEU A 32 2.82 -6.96 5.22
C LEU A 32 3.35 -7.60 6.51
N GLU A 33 3.15 -8.91 6.67
CA GLU A 33 3.62 -9.63 7.86
C GLU A 33 5.16 -9.68 7.95
N GLU A 34 5.86 -9.87 6.84
CA GLU A 34 7.33 -9.93 6.85
C GLU A 34 7.98 -8.55 7.05
N THR A 35 7.42 -7.51 6.43
CA THR A 35 8.06 -6.19 6.35
C THR A 35 7.59 -5.25 7.46
N LEU A 36 6.29 -5.29 7.79
CA LEU A 36 5.71 -4.43 8.83
C LEU A 36 5.65 -5.10 10.20
N ALA A 37 5.42 -6.42 10.32
CA ALA A 37 5.32 -7.03 11.65
C ALA A 37 6.62 -6.95 12.46
N ARG A 38 7.77 -6.71 11.81
CA ARG A 38 9.03 -6.57 12.52
C ARG A 38 9.16 -5.27 13.32
N ASN A 39 8.52 -4.16 12.93
CA ASN A 39 8.62 -2.88 13.67
C ASN A 39 7.59 -1.80 13.28
N ASN A 40 6.69 -2.02 12.31
CA ASN A 40 5.74 -1.03 11.76
C ASN A 40 6.40 0.32 11.39
N LYS A 41 7.67 0.29 10.97
CA LYS A 41 8.45 1.50 10.64
C LYS A 41 8.63 1.64 9.15
N CYS A 42 8.62 2.88 8.68
CA CYS A 42 9.00 3.23 7.33
C CYS A 42 10.46 2.80 7.08
N PRO A 43 10.75 1.98 6.06
CA PRO A 43 12.11 1.53 5.76
C PRO A 43 13.03 2.67 5.28
N ARG A 44 12.46 3.83 4.93
CA ARG A 44 13.20 4.99 4.42
C ARG A 44 13.62 5.98 5.51
N CYS A 45 12.72 6.33 6.43
CA CYS A 45 12.98 7.34 7.47
C CYS A 45 12.90 6.79 8.91
N ASN A 46 12.61 5.50 9.07
CA ASN A 46 12.52 4.80 10.35
C ASN A 46 11.44 5.35 11.32
N GLN A 47 10.51 6.15 10.82
CA GLN A 47 9.34 6.65 11.55
C GLN A 47 8.21 5.62 11.50
N ASP A 48 7.36 5.58 12.52
CA ASP A 48 6.26 4.60 12.69
C ASP A 48 4.90 5.09 12.15
N GLN A 49 4.85 6.27 11.56
CA GLN A 49 3.64 6.83 10.96
C GLN A 49 3.48 6.35 9.51
N LEU A 50 2.75 5.25 9.39
CA LEU A 50 2.35 4.64 8.13
C LEU A 50 0.83 4.63 8.01
N SER A 51 0.32 5.34 7.01
CA SER A 51 -1.05 5.24 6.54
C SER A 51 -1.20 4.04 5.62
N SER A 52 -2.32 3.32 5.72
CA SER A 52 -2.63 2.17 4.87
C SER A 52 -4.05 2.25 4.33
N PHE A 53 -4.25 1.76 3.11
CA PHE A 53 -5.58 1.61 2.54
C PHE A 53 -5.63 0.43 1.57
N PRO A 54 -6.77 -0.29 1.50
CA PRO A 54 -6.94 -1.42 0.59
C PRO A 54 -6.97 -0.94 -0.87
N VAL A 55 -6.42 -1.74 -1.77
CA VAL A 55 -6.50 -1.50 -3.22
C VAL A 55 -7.04 -2.73 -3.95
N MET A 56 -7.86 -2.52 -4.97
CA MET A 56 -8.39 -3.61 -5.78
C MET A 56 -7.38 -4.10 -6.82
N PRO A 57 -7.48 -5.37 -7.26
CA PRO A 57 -6.57 -5.91 -8.26
C PRO A 57 -6.51 -5.12 -9.58
N ASN A 58 -7.60 -4.43 -9.88
CA ASN A 58 -7.83 -3.68 -11.11
C ASN A 58 -7.62 -2.18 -10.93
N ASP A 59 -7.20 -1.75 -9.74
CA ASP A 59 -6.94 -0.34 -9.49
C ASP A 59 -5.66 0.09 -10.19
N SER A 60 -5.74 1.24 -10.83
CA SER A 60 -4.60 2.07 -11.17
C SER A 60 -4.59 3.26 -10.23
N PHE A 61 -3.40 3.78 -9.97
CA PHE A 61 -3.27 5.05 -9.29
C PHE A 61 -2.38 5.99 -10.10
N THR A 62 -2.73 7.27 -10.06
CA THR A 62 -1.85 8.34 -10.51
C THR A 62 -1.27 9.04 -9.29
N TYR A 63 0.00 9.40 -9.37
CA TYR A 63 0.72 10.13 -8.34
C TYR A 63 1.03 11.53 -8.82
N SER A 64 0.68 12.54 -8.01
CA SER A 64 1.13 13.91 -8.22
C SER A 64 1.58 14.53 -6.90
N TYR A 65 2.65 15.32 -6.95
CA TYR A 65 3.15 16.08 -5.81
C TYR A 65 3.19 17.57 -6.13
N SER A 66 2.75 18.40 -5.18
CA SER A 66 2.98 19.84 -5.21
C SER A 66 3.26 20.37 -3.81
N LYS A 67 4.06 21.44 -3.71
CA LYS A 67 4.34 22.09 -2.40
C LYS A 67 3.07 22.59 -1.71
N LYS A 68 2.04 23.00 -2.47
CA LYS A 68 0.79 23.55 -1.93
C LYS A 68 -0.18 22.46 -1.45
N ARG A 69 -0.24 21.32 -2.14
CA ARG A 69 -1.25 20.27 -1.89
C ARG A 69 -0.66 19.00 -1.27
N GLY A 70 0.66 18.90 -1.16
CA GLY A 70 1.32 17.67 -0.75
C GLY A 70 1.22 16.61 -1.84
N ILE A 71 1.01 15.37 -1.41
CA ILE A 71 0.76 14.24 -2.31
C ILE A 71 -0.73 14.11 -2.59
N GLU A 72 -1.05 13.96 -3.86
CA GLU A 72 -2.36 13.55 -4.34
C GLU A 72 -2.21 12.17 -5.00
N LEU A 73 -2.99 11.21 -4.49
CA LEU A 73 -3.14 9.88 -5.07
C LEU A 73 -4.57 9.75 -5.58
N ASN A 74 -4.74 9.56 -6.88
CA ASN A 74 -6.05 9.29 -7.46
C ASN A 74 -6.14 7.82 -7.82
N PHE A 75 -7.06 7.09 -7.18
CA PHE A 75 -7.36 5.70 -7.47
C PHE A 75 -8.50 5.62 -8.48
N GLY A 76 -8.34 4.77 -9.49
CA GLY A 76 -9.36 4.53 -10.50
C GLY A 76 -9.21 3.17 -11.14
N ILE A 77 -10.31 2.67 -11.70
CA ILE A 77 -10.31 1.39 -12.41
C ILE A 77 -9.41 1.51 -13.64
N ARG A 78 -8.48 0.56 -13.81
CA ARG A 78 -7.71 0.42 -15.05
C ARG A 78 -8.69 0.30 -16.22
N LYS A 79 -8.68 1.28 -17.12
CA LYS A 79 -9.31 1.14 -18.43
C LYS A 79 -8.41 0.23 -19.26
N THR A 80 -8.78 -1.05 -19.36
CA THR A 80 -8.22 -1.99 -20.33
C THR A 80 -8.57 -1.57 -21.75
#